data_AF-A0A256CBI3-F1
#
_entry.id   AF-A0A256CBI3-F1
#
_cell.length_a   1.000
_cell.length_b   1.000
_cell.length_c   1.000
_cell.angle_alpha   90.00
_cell.angle_beta   90.00
_cell.angle_gamma   90.00
#
_symmetry.space_group_name_H-M   'P 1'
#
loop_
_entity.id
_entity.type
_entity.pdbx_description
1 polymer ?
#
loop_
_entity_poly.entity_id
_entity_poly.type
_entity_poly.pdbx_seq_one_letter_code
_entity_poly.pdbx_strand_id
1 'polypeptide(L)'
;MSIKDKIAQRKNELFLEIKGNIRNAAYTAFTKIQTKTPVDTGETRRAWAIAKESDQHYVITNPLPHINVLEYGLYPNPPKKGSGKTINGYSTQAPTGFVRISLEEVKNEFS
;
A
#
# COMPACT_ATOMS: atom_id res chain seq x y z
N MET A 1 25.44 -29.29 21.54
CA MET A 1 25.03 -28.73 20.23
C MET A 1 26.27 -28.25 19.49
N SER A 2 26.47 -28.72 18.26
CA SER A 2 27.62 -28.37 17.42
C SER A 2 27.55 -26.92 16.94
N ILE A 3 28.68 -26.33 16.53
CA ILE A 3 28.71 -25.01 15.88
C ILE A 3 27.81 -25.02 14.63
N LYS A 4 27.79 -26.13 13.88
CA LYS A 4 26.95 -26.29 12.69
C LYS A 4 25.45 -26.18 13.03
N ASP A 5 25.04 -26.82 14.12
CA ASP A 5 23.65 -26.80 14.58
C ASP A 5 23.23 -25.39 15.02
N LYS A 6 24.11 -24.68 15.74
CA LYS A 6 23.88 -23.28 16.16
C LYS A 6 23.71 -22.35 14.96
N ILE A 7 24.53 -22.53 13.92
CA ILE A 7 24.43 -21.74 12.68
C ILE A 7 23.10 -22.03 11.97
N ALA A 8 22.71 -23.30 11.85
CA ALA A 8 21.45 -23.68 11.24
C ALA A 8 20.24 -23.11 12.01
N GLN A 9 20.27 -23.19 13.35
CA GLN A 9 19.25 -22.60 14.20
C GLN A 9 19.15 -21.09 13.99
N ARG A 10 20.28 -20.37 14.01
CA ARG A 10 20.28 -18.91 13.83
C ARG A 10 19.78 -18.49 12.45
N LYS A 11 20.10 -19.24 11.39
CA LYS A 11 19.55 -19.00 10.05
C LYS A 11 18.04 -19.12 10.02
N ASN A 12 17.47 -20.13 10.67
CA ASN A 12 16.03 -20.33 10.73
C ASN A 12 15.35 -19.20 11.51
N GLU A 13 15.91 -18.78 12.65
CA GLU A 13 15.40 -17.66 13.44
C GLU A 13 15.36 -16.37 12.61
N LEU A 14 16.48 -16.03 11.94
CA LEU A 14 16.57 -14.86 11.07
C LEU A 14 15.57 -14.93 9.91
N PHE A 15 15.39 -16.10 9.31
CA PHE A 15 14.42 -16.28 8.24
C PHE A 15 12.98 -16.02 8.72
N LEU A 16 12.62 -16.53 9.90
CA LEU A 16 11.30 -16.32 10.49
C LEU A 16 11.07 -14.84 10.86
N GLU A 17 12.09 -14.19 11.40
CA GLU A 17 12.06 -12.76 11.73
C GLU A 17 11.84 -11.90 10.47
N ILE A 18 12.64 -12.12 9.43
CA ILE A 18 12.52 -11.40 8.15
C ILE A 18 11.13 -11.62 7.54
N LYS A 19 10.64 -12.86 7.53
CA LYS A 19 9.30 -13.20 7.04
C LYS A 19 8.20 -12.47 7.81
N GLY A 20 8.32 -12.40 9.14
CA GLY A 20 7.41 -11.64 9.99
C GLY A 20 7.41 -10.14 9.68
N ASN A 21 8.61 -9.56 9.52
CA ASN A 21 8.77 -8.14 9.21
C ASN A 21 8.20 -7.77 7.84
N ILE A 22 8.44 -8.59 6.81
CA ILE A 22 7.88 -8.37 5.47
C ILE A 22 6.35 -8.47 5.50
N ARG A 23 5.80 -9.46 6.20
CA ARG A 23 4.36 -9.58 6.37
C ARG A 23 3.79 -8.32 7.03
N ASN A 24 4.39 -7.85 8.12
CA ASN A 24 3.93 -6.66 8.82
C ASN A 24 4.00 -5.42 7.93
N ALA A 25 5.11 -5.19 7.23
CA ALA A 25 5.25 -4.10 6.27
C ALA A 25 4.17 -4.12 5.19
N ALA A 26 3.89 -5.29 4.60
CA ALA A 26 2.88 -5.46 3.57
C ALA A 26 1.46 -5.13 4.06
N TYR A 27 1.07 -5.62 5.25
CA TYR A 27 -0.24 -5.34 5.83
C TYR A 27 -0.37 -3.88 6.33
N THR A 28 0.72 -3.28 6.81
CA THR A 28 0.74 -1.85 7.14
C THR A 28 0.55 -1.00 5.88
N ALA A 29 1.26 -1.31 4.80
CA ALA A 29 1.10 -0.64 3.51
C ALA A 29 -0.34 -0.77 3.00
N PHE A 30 -0.89 -1.98 2.99
CA PHE A 30 -2.28 -2.23 2.60
C PHE A 30 -3.28 -1.40 3.39
N THR A 31 -3.15 -1.38 4.72
CA THR A 31 -4.04 -0.64 5.63
C THR A 31 -3.95 0.86 5.40
N LYS A 32 -2.73 1.41 5.22
CA LYS A 32 -2.51 2.82 4.92
C LYS A 32 -3.09 3.21 3.57
N ILE A 33 -2.88 2.39 2.54
CA ILE A 33 -3.45 2.59 1.19
C ILE A 33 -4.98 2.65 1.29
N GLN A 34 -5.62 1.68 1.94
CA GLN A 34 -7.07 1.69 2.11
C GLN A 34 -7.56 2.92 2.86
N THR A 35 -6.91 3.28 3.96
CA THR A 35 -7.31 4.42 4.81
C THR A 35 -7.17 5.76 4.08
N LYS A 36 -6.14 5.93 3.26
CA LYS A 36 -5.92 7.17 2.49
C LYS A 36 -6.71 7.21 1.17
N THR A 37 -7.21 6.07 0.69
CA THR A 37 -8.07 6.02 -0.49
C THR A 37 -9.34 6.84 -0.22
N PRO A 38 -9.75 7.74 -1.14
CA PRO A 38 -10.99 8.51 -1.05
C PRO A 38 -12.22 7.63 -0.82
N VAL A 39 -13.18 8.17 -0.07
CA VAL A 39 -14.46 7.54 0.26
C VAL A 39 -15.57 8.40 -0.30
N ASP A 40 -15.94 8.15 -1.56
CA ASP A 40 -17.21 8.62 -2.12
C ASP A 40 -18.31 7.59 -1.76
N THR A 41 -18.37 6.45 -2.46
CA THR A 41 -19.24 5.30 -2.12
C THR A 41 -18.53 4.21 -1.29
N GLY A 42 -17.21 4.38 -1.10
CA GLY A 42 -16.33 3.37 -0.51
C GLY A 42 -15.97 2.21 -1.43
N GLU A 43 -16.44 2.17 -2.68
CA GLU A 43 -16.11 1.13 -3.65
C GLU A 43 -14.59 1.02 -3.87
N THR A 44 -13.91 2.14 -4.13
CA THR A 44 -12.45 2.17 -4.33
C THR A 44 -11.70 1.60 -3.14
N ARG A 45 -12.12 1.92 -1.91
CA ARG A 45 -11.50 1.40 -0.69
C ARG A 45 -11.68 -0.11 -0.56
N ARG A 46 -12.90 -0.61 -0.84
CA ARG A 46 -13.24 -2.04 -0.75
C ARG A 46 -12.61 -2.88 -1.87
N ALA A 47 -12.29 -2.28 -3.01
CA ALA A 47 -11.70 -2.96 -4.15
C ALA A 47 -10.22 -3.31 -3.99
N TRP A 48 -9.55 -2.81 -2.94
CA TRP A 48 -8.18 -3.19 -2.63
C TRP A 48 -8.09 -4.63 -2.13
N ALA A 49 -7.19 -5.39 -2.74
CA ALA A 49 -6.85 -6.75 -2.32
C ALA A 49 -5.33 -6.85 -2.05
N ILE A 50 -4.97 -7.71 -1.10
CA ILE A 50 -3.59 -8.12 -0.86
C ILE A 50 -3.49 -9.64 -1.04
N ALA A 51 -2.49 -10.08 -1.78
CA ALA A 51 -2.17 -11.48 -1.99
C ALA A 51 -0.72 -11.75 -1.57
N LYS A 52 -0.47 -12.92 -0.99
CA LYS A 52 0.88 -13.42 -0.73
C LYS A 52 1.30 -14.30 -1.91
N GLU A 53 2.32 -13.88 -2.64
CA GLU A 53 2.88 -14.68 -3.75
C GLU A 53 4.00 -15.61 -3.29
N SER A 54 4.81 -15.18 -2.31
CA SER A 54 5.86 -15.99 -1.71
C SER A 54 6.12 -15.57 -0.27
N ASP A 55 7.05 -16.22 0.42
CA ASP A 55 7.40 -15.87 1.81
C ASP A 55 7.92 -14.44 1.97
N GLN A 56 8.40 -13.82 0.89
CA GLN A 56 8.95 -12.46 0.89
C GLN A 56 8.26 -11.53 -0.12
N HIS A 57 7.22 -12.02 -0.82
CA HIS A 57 6.54 -11.26 -1.86
C HIS A 57 5.04 -11.17 -1.59
N TYR A 58 4.56 -9.94 -1.45
CA TYR A 58 3.16 -9.59 -1.31
C TYR A 58 2.79 -8.59 -2.41
N VAL A 59 1.60 -8.78 -2.98
CA VAL A 59 1.09 -7.95 -4.06
C VAL A 59 -0.20 -7.30 -3.62
N ILE A 60 -0.28 -5.98 -3.78
CA ILE A 60 -1.46 -5.16 -3.46
C ILE A 60 -2.05 -4.67 -4.78
N THR A 61 -3.34 -4.94 -5.01
CA THR A 61 -4.02 -4.63 -6.28
C THR A 61 -5.33 -3.89 -6.04
N ASN A 62 -5.71 -3.08 -7.02
CA ASN A 62 -7.05 -2.52 -7.13
C ASN A 62 -7.47 -2.62 -8.61
N PRO A 63 -8.52 -3.38 -8.94
CA PRO A 63 -8.88 -3.67 -10.33
C PRO A 63 -9.67 -2.53 -10.99
N LEU A 64 -10.00 -1.45 -10.28
CA LEU A 64 -10.83 -0.39 -10.84
C LEU A 64 -10.12 0.32 -12.00
N PRO A 65 -10.75 0.45 -13.19
CA PRO A 65 -10.11 1.06 -14.35
C PRO A 65 -9.61 2.49 -14.12
N HIS A 66 -10.20 3.20 -13.17
CA HIS A 66 -9.90 4.59 -12.84
C HIS A 66 -8.92 4.75 -11.67
N ILE A 67 -8.32 3.68 -11.14
CA ILE A 67 -7.44 3.79 -9.97
C ILE A 67 -6.22 4.69 -10.21
N ASN A 68 -5.65 4.63 -11.42
CA ASN A 68 -4.52 5.50 -11.79
C ASN A 68 -4.93 6.98 -11.86
N VAL A 69 -6.16 7.26 -12.29
CA VAL A 69 -6.69 8.63 -12.28
C VAL A 69 -6.75 9.17 -10.86
N LEU A 70 -7.17 8.34 -9.90
CA LEU A 70 -7.25 8.69 -8.49
C LEU A 70 -5.87 8.86 -7.84
N GLU A 71 -4.93 7.96 -8.10
CA GLU A 71 -3.58 7.98 -7.48
C GLU A 71 -2.69 9.11 -8.01
N TYR A 72 -2.78 9.41 -9.31
CA TYR A 72 -1.90 10.38 -9.97
C TYR A 72 -2.55 11.74 -10.20
N GLY A 73 -3.78 11.93 -9.72
CA GLY A 73 -4.47 13.20 -9.84
C GLY A 73 -4.74 13.60 -11.29
N LEU A 74 -5.31 12.69 -12.08
CA LEU A 74 -5.60 12.93 -13.50
C LEU A 74 -7.04 13.41 -13.74
N TYR A 75 -7.71 13.94 -12.71
CA TYR A 75 -9.00 14.59 -12.94
C TYR A 75 -8.81 15.85 -13.81
N PRO A 76 -9.81 16.17 -14.66
CA PRO A 76 -9.79 17.41 -15.42
C PRO A 76 -9.59 18.63 -14.51
N ASN A 77 -8.70 19.53 -14.92
CA ASN A 77 -8.48 20.82 -14.30
C ASN A 77 -8.60 21.92 -15.38
N PRO A 78 -9.68 22.72 -15.41
CA PRO A 78 -10.78 22.76 -14.43
C PRO A 78 -11.71 21.54 -14.49
N PRO A 79 -12.46 21.23 -13.41
CA PRO A 79 -13.39 20.09 -13.38
C PRO A 79 -14.47 20.20 -14.45
N LYS A 80 -14.78 19.09 -15.14
CA LYS A 80 -15.81 19.06 -16.20
C LYS A 80 -17.23 19.33 -15.68
N LYS A 81 -17.53 18.94 -14.44
CA LYS A 81 -18.83 19.12 -13.79
C LYS A 81 -18.64 19.30 -12.28
N GLY A 82 -19.34 20.28 -11.72
CA GLY A 82 -19.28 20.60 -10.29
C GLY A 82 -17.96 21.21 -9.83
N SER A 83 -17.94 21.68 -8.59
CA SER A 83 -16.76 22.23 -7.91
C SER A 83 -16.58 21.56 -6.55
N GLY A 84 -15.33 21.51 -6.04
CA GLY A 84 -15.05 21.12 -4.65
C GLY A 84 -14.74 19.64 -4.36
N LYS A 85 -14.88 18.73 -5.34
CA LYS A 85 -14.42 17.33 -5.19
C LYS A 85 -12.97 17.10 -5.59
N THR A 86 -12.38 18.04 -6.32
CA THR A 86 -11.00 17.93 -6.81
C THR A 86 -10.20 19.21 -6.62
N ILE A 87 -8.89 19.06 -6.48
CA ILE A 87 -7.91 20.15 -6.38
C ILE A 87 -6.67 19.74 -7.17
N ASN A 88 -6.24 20.57 -8.13
CA ASN A 88 -5.06 20.31 -8.97
C ASN A 88 -5.06 18.90 -9.61
N GLY A 89 -6.23 18.41 -10.02
CA GLY A 89 -6.40 17.08 -10.62
C GLY A 89 -6.55 15.93 -9.63
N TYR A 90 -6.33 16.14 -8.33
CA TYR A 90 -6.51 15.13 -7.27
C TYR A 90 -7.88 15.20 -6.61
N SER A 91 -8.28 14.13 -5.92
CA SER A 91 -9.39 14.18 -4.97
C SER A 91 -9.04 15.10 -3.80
N THR A 92 -9.98 15.90 -3.29
CA THR A 92 -9.77 16.69 -2.07
C THR A 92 -9.53 15.83 -0.83
N GLN A 93 -9.92 14.55 -0.84
CA GLN A 93 -9.65 13.59 0.23
C GLN A 93 -8.27 12.91 0.10
N ALA A 94 -7.61 13.01 -1.06
CA ALA A 94 -6.29 12.46 -1.33
C ALA A 94 -5.50 13.42 -2.24
N PRO A 95 -5.13 14.63 -1.76
CA PRO A 95 -4.60 15.71 -2.58
C PRO A 95 -3.20 15.44 -3.17
N THR A 96 -2.58 14.34 -2.77
CA THR A 96 -1.24 13.91 -3.21
C THR A 96 -1.19 12.41 -3.59
N GLY A 97 -2.35 11.79 -3.82
CA GLY A 97 -2.48 10.35 -3.99
C GLY A 97 -2.54 9.60 -2.66
N PHE A 98 -2.41 8.28 -2.70
CA PHE A 98 -2.54 7.39 -1.53
C PHE A 98 -1.57 6.20 -1.55
N VAL A 99 -1.21 5.65 -2.72
CA VAL A 99 -0.30 4.51 -2.83
C VAL A 99 1.13 4.95 -2.54
N ARG A 100 1.67 5.88 -3.32
CA ARG A 100 3.09 6.26 -3.22
C ARG A 100 3.44 6.82 -1.86
N ILE A 101 2.58 7.68 -1.32
CA ILE A 101 2.78 8.26 0.02
C ILE A 101 2.74 7.19 1.12
N SER A 102 1.87 6.18 0.99
CA SER A 102 1.79 5.10 1.98
C SER A 102 3.00 4.19 1.91
N LEU A 103 3.55 3.94 0.72
CA LEU A 103 4.77 3.17 0.56
C LEU A 103 5.98 3.93 1.12
N GLU A 104 6.08 5.24 0.91
CA GLU A 104 7.17 6.03 1.48
C GLU A 104 7.09 6.09 3.03
N GLU A 105 5.87 6.22 3.59
CA GLU A 105 5.68 6.12 5.04
C GLU A 105 6.14 4.76 5.60
N VAL A 106 5.73 3.66 4.97
CA VAL A 106 6.14 2.32 5.42
C VAL A 106 7.64 2.12 5.27
N LYS A 107 8.23 2.58 4.17
CA LYS A 107 9.69 2.55 4.01
C LYS A 107 10.38 3.26 5.17
N ASN A 108 9.91 4.43 5.58
CA ASN A 108 10.49 5.19 6.69
C ASN A 108 10.25 4.53 8.05
N GLU A 109 9.15 3.80 8.23
CA GLU A 109 8.86 3.05 9.47
C GLU A 109 9.74 1.80 9.65
N PHE A 110 10.26 1.24 8.55
CA PHE A 110 11.05 0.01 8.53
C PHE A 110 12.51 0.22 8.11
N SER A 111 12.94 1.48 7.95
CA SER A 111 14.36 1.87 7.74
C SER A 111 15.10 1.98 9.05
#